data_AF-K1UD91-F1
#
_entry.id   AF-K1UD91-F1
#
_cell.length_a   1.000
_cell.length_b   1.000
_cell.length_c   1.000
_cell.angle_alpha   90.00
_cell.angle_beta   90.00
_cell.angle_gamma   90.00
#
_symmetry.space_group_name_H-M   'P 1'
#
loop_
_entity.id
_entity.type
_entity.pdbx_description
1 polymer ?
#
loop_
_entity_poly.entity_id
_entity_poly.type
_entity_poly.pdbx_seq_one_letter_code
_entity_poly.pdbx_strand_id
1 'polypeptide(L)'
;MKRYAKGRTVLNTFCYTGGFSVYALAGGAREVCSVDSSERAVELATENMRLNFGEGAPHTEIAADAVEYLRDIGDRYDLIILDPPAFAKHHKVLGNAMQGYKRL
;
A
#
# COMPACT_ATOMS: atom_id res chain seq x y z
N MET A 1 -3.70 0.10 -12.48
CA MET A 1 -2.41 0.07 -11.76
C MET A 1 -1.31 0.80 -12.55
N LYS A 2 -0.62 0.17 -13.51
CA LYS A 2 0.57 0.73 -14.20
C LYS A 2 0.44 2.17 -14.71
N ARG A 3 -0.70 2.51 -15.35
CA ARG A 3 -0.97 3.86 -15.87
C ARG A 3 -0.98 4.97 -14.81
N TYR A 4 -1.37 4.64 -13.58
CA TYR A 4 -1.50 5.62 -12.49
C TYR A 4 -0.22 5.76 -11.67
N ALA A 5 0.69 4.79 -11.75
CA ALA A 5 1.86 4.71 -10.88
C ALA A 5 3.08 5.47 -11.41
N LYS A 6 3.13 5.79 -12.71
CA LYS A 6 4.32 6.40 -13.34
C LYS A 6 4.77 7.68 -12.64
N GLY A 7 6.02 7.70 -12.15
CA GLY A 7 6.67 8.83 -11.49
C GLY A 7 6.25 9.09 -10.04
N ARG A 8 5.33 8.29 -9.49
CA ARG A 8 4.70 8.51 -8.18
C ARG A 8 5.37 7.73 -7.06
N THR A 9 5.33 8.27 -5.83
CA THR A 9 5.44 7.48 -4.60
C THR A 9 4.14 6.74 -4.35
N VAL A 10 4.20 5.42 -4.17
CA VAL A 10 3.00 4.58 -4.01
C VAL A 10 2.98 3.95 -2.63
N LEU A 11 1.86 4.05 -1.93
CA LEU A 11 1.57 3.26 -0.75
C LEU A 11 0.59 2.15 -1.11
N ASN A 12 0.96 0.90 -0.88
CA ASN A 12 0.10 -0.27 -1.02
C ASN A 12 -0.23 -0.84 0.37
N THR A 13 -1.47 -0.61 0.83
CA THR A 13 -1.95 -1.13 2.12
C THR A 13 -2.63 -2.48 1.95
N PHE A 14 -2.60 -3.31 2.99
CA PHE A 14 -3.08 -4.70 2.94
C PHE A 14 -2.41 -5.46 1.79
N CYS A 15 -1.09 -5.28 1.65
CA CYS A 15 -0.40 -5.61 0.41
C CYS A 15 -0.31 -7.12 0.15
N TYR A 16 -0.57 -7.97 1.15
CA TYR A 16 -0.28 -9.39 1.13
C TYR A 16 1.14 -9.63 0.56
N THR A 17 1.28 -10.47 -0.47
CA THR A 17 2.57 -10.78 -1.10
C THR A 17 3.04 -9.73 -2.14
N GLY A 18 2.49 -8.52 -2.12
CA GLY A 18 3.02 -7.38 -2.88
C GLY A 18 2.62 -7.31 -4.35
N GLY A 19 1.57 -8.01 -4.78
CA GLY A 19 1.16 -8.06 -6.20
C GLY A 19 0.94 -6.68 -6.83
N PHE A 20 0.17 -5.80 -6.18
CA PHE A 20 -0.01 -4.43 -6.65
C PHE A 20 1.30 -3.63 -6.67
N SER A 21 2.16 -3.86 -5.68
CA SER A 21 3.46 -3.19 -5.58
C SER A 21 4.36 -3.57 -6.75
N VAL A 22 4.39 -4.85 -7.17
CA VAL A 22 5.13 -5.30 -8.36
C VAL A 22 4.61 -4.60 -9.60
N TYR A 23 3.28 -4.52 -9.76
CA TYR A 23 2.68 -3.78 -10.88
C TYR A 23 2.97 -2.28 -10.82
N ALA A 24 3.16 -1.69 -9.63
CA ALA A 24 3.49 -0.28 -9.44
C ALA A 24 4.88 0.04 -9.99
N LEU A 25 5.88 -0.71 -9.54
CA LEU A 25 7.26 -0.57 -10.01
C LEU A 25 7.37 -0.88 -11.50
N ALA A 26 6.73 -1.95 -11.99
CA ALA A 26 6.67 -2.25 -13.42
C ALA A 26 5.93 -1.18 -14.24
N GLY A 27 5.14 -0.32 -13.59
CA GLY A 27 4.48 0.85 -14.19
C GLY A 27 5.32 2.13 -14.16
N GLY A 28 6.51 2.07 -13.58
CA GLY A 28 7.42 3.21 -13.43
C GLY A 28 7.16 4.07 -12.19
N ALA A 29 6.61 3.51 -11.11
CA ALA A 29 6.62 4.18 -9.81
C ALA A 29 8.04 4.57 -9.40
N ARG A 30 8.17 5.72 -8.71
CA ARG A 30 9.44 6.19 -8.17
C ARG A 30 9.91 5.30 -7.03
N GLU A 31 8.98 4.99 -6.13
CA GLU A 31 9.16 4.07 -5.03
C GLU A 31 7.80 3.51 -4.59
N VAL A 32 7.83 2.35 -3.92
CA VAL A 32 6.62 1.72 -3.39
C VAL A 32 6.84 1.31 -1.94
N CYS A 33 5.93 1.71 -1.06
CA CYS A 33 5.84 1.21 0.29
C CYS A 33 4.69 0.20 0.37
N SER A 34 4.97 -1.01 0.86
CA SER A 34 4.00 -2.08 1.09
C SER A 34 3.76 -2.25 2.59
N VAL A 35 2.50 -2.23 3.02
CA VAL A 35 2.14 -2.39 4.44
C VAL A 35 1.15 -3.55 4.57
N ASP A 36 1.46 -4.49 5.46
CA ASP A 36 0.58 -5.59 5.85
C ASP A 36 0.80 -5.95 7.32
N SER A 37 -0.23 -6.44 8.01
CA SER A 37 -0.11 -6.91 9.38
C SER A 37 0.70 -8.22 9.52
N SER A 38 0.84 -8.97 8.42
CA SER A 38 1.55 -10.25 8.40
C SER A 38 3.02 -10.07 8.02
N GLU A 39 3.92 -10.32 8.97
CA GLU A 39 5.37 -10.36 8.71
C GLU A 39 5.72 -11.32 7.56
N ARG A 40 5.11 -12.51 7.55
CA ARG A 40 5.30 -13.49 6.48
C ARG A 40 4.88 -12.95 5.10
N ALA A 41 3.77 -12.21 5.04
CA ALA A 41 3.32 -11.64 3.77
C ALA A 41 4.29 -10.55 3.28
N VAL A 42 4.78 -9.74 4.22
CA VAL A 42 5.80 -8.72 4.00
C VAL A 42 7.10 -9.34 3.48
N GLU A 43 7.62 -10.41 4.10
CA GLU A 43 8.82 -11.13 3.62
C GLU A 43 8.63 -11.66 2.19
N LEU A 44 7.46 -12.23 1.89
CA LEU A 44 7.13 -12.69 0.54
C LEU A 44 7.02 -11.53 -0.46
N ALA A 45 6.56 -10.36 -0.04
CA ALA A 45 6.52 -9.18 -0.88
C ALA A 45 7.94 -8.71 -1.23
N THR A 46 8.87 -8.72 -0.27
CA THR A 46 10.30 -8.41 -0.50
C THR A 46 10.91 -9.38 -1.50
N GLU A 47 10.69 -10.69 -1.33
CA GLU A 47 11.22 -11.69 -2.26
C GLU A 47 10.63 -11.51 -3.67
N ASN A 48 9.32 -11.24 -3.78
CA ASN A 48 8.69 -10.98 -5.07
C ASN A 48 9.28 -9.75 -5.76
N MET A 49 9.64 -8.71 -5.02
CA MET A 49 10.28 -7.53 -5.57
C MET A 49 11.70 -7.82 -6.05
N ARG A 50 12.48 -8.51 -5.23
CA ARG A 50 13.83 -8.95 -5.55
C ARG A 50 13.86 -9.81 -6.81
N LEU A 51 12.92 -10.74 -6.96
CA LEU A 51 12.78 -11.59 -8.15
C LEU A 51 12.43 -10.81 -9.43
N ASN A 52 11.67 -9.72 -9.32
CA ASN A 52 11.24 -8.94 -10.49
C ASN A 52 12.18 -7.78 -10.85
N PHE A 53 12.87 -7.18 -9.87
CA PHE A 53 13.61 -5.92 -10.04
C PHE A 53 15.03 -5.94 -9.44
N GLY A 54 15.42 -7.01 -8.74
CA GLY A 54 16.73 -7.16 -8.09
C GLY A 54 16.81 -6.55 -6.68
N GLU A 55 17.97 -6.71 -6.03
CA GLU A 55 18.24 -6.26 -4.65
C GLU A 55 18.09 -4.74 -4.43
N GLY A 56 18.14 -3.95 -5.52
CA GLY A 56 18.03 -2.49 -5.49
C GLY A 56 16.64 -1.96 -5.86
N ALA A 57 15.60 -2.80 -5.82
CA ALA A 57 14.24 -2.37 -6.11
C ALA A 57 13.87 -1.19 -5.17
N PRO A 58 13.31 -0.08 -5.68
CA PRO A 58 12.88 1.03 -4.85
C PRO A 58 11.55 0.67 -4.15
N HIS A 59 11.64 -0.29 -3.25
CA HIS A 59 10.55 -0.87 -2.50
C HIS A 59 10.92 -0.88 -1.01
N THR A 60 9.91 -0.66 -0.17
CA THR A 60 10.03 -0.79 1.28
C THR A 60 8.80 -1.49 1.81
N GLU A 61 8.99 -2.27 2.86
CA GLU A 61 7.97 -3.08 3.48
C GLU A 61 7.85 -2.81 4.96
N ILE A 62 6.63 -2.84 5.49
CA ILE A 62 6.35 -2.55 6.88
C ILE A 62 5.30 -3.55 7.37
N ALA A 63 5.70 -4.35 8.37
CA ALA A 63 4.79 -5.23 9.09
C ALA A 63 4.03 -4.43 10.16
N ALA A 64 2.84 -3.93 9.83
CA ALA A 64 2.04 -3.08 10.72
C ALA A 64 0.54 -3.15 10.38
N ASP A 65 -0.31 -2.74 11.33
CA ASP A 65 -1.72 -2.50 11.02
C ASP A 65 -1.83 -1.34 10.01
N ALA A 66 -2.43 -1.62 8.86
CA ALA A 66 -2.53 -0.66 7.78
C ALA A 66 -3.42 0.54 8.12
N VAL A 67 -4.45 0.36 8.96
CA VAL A 67 -5.34 1.46 9.37
C VAL A 67 -4.61 2.40 10.31
N GLU A 68 -3.82 1.87 11.25
CA GLU A 68 -2.95 2.67 12.11
C GLU A 68 -1.88 3.39 11.29
N TYR A 69 -1.19 2.68 10.39
CA TYR A 69 -0.16 3.28 9.54
C TYR A 69 -0.70 4.47 8.74
N LEU A 70 -1.91 4.34 8.17
CA LEU A 70 -2.59 5.40 7.41
C LEU A 70 -2.86 6.69 8.21
N ARG A 71 -2.91 6.65 9.54
CA ARG A 71 -3.16 7.85 10.36
C ARG A 71 -1.99 8.83 10.33
N ASP A 72 -0.77 8.33 10.14
CA ASP A 72 0.46 9.09 10.30
C ASP A 72 1.25 9.27 8.99
N ILE A 73 0.60 9.07 7.83
CA ILE A 73 1.28 9.14 6.51
C ILE A 73 1.53 10.56 6.01
N GLY A 74 0.78 11.57 6.47
CA GLY A 74 0.82 12.92 5.92
C GLY A 74 0.72 12.94 4.38
N ASP A 75 1.49 13.83 3.75
CA ASP A 75 1.53 13.98 2.28
C ASP A 75 2.68 13.18 1.62
N ARG A 76 3.11 12.06 2.24
CA ARG A 76 4.27 11.28 1.76
C ARG A 76 4.03 10.56 0.42
N TYR A 77 2.78 10.28 0.06
CA TYR A 77 2.45 9.41 -1.07
C TYR A 77 1.57 10.09 -2.12
N ASP A 78 1.99 9.99 -3.39
CA ASP A 78 1.26 10.50 -4.56
C ASP A 78 0.10 9.58 -5.00
N LEU A 79 0.12 8.32 -4.55
CA LEU A 79 -0.89 7.29 -4.86
C LEU A 79 -1.02 6.31 -3.70
N ILE A 80 -2.25 6.08 -3.24
CA ILE A 80 -2.56 5.10 -2.18
C ILE A 80 -3.48 4.02 -2.75
N ILE A 81 -3.12 2.76 -2.51
CA ILE A 81 -3.94 1.58 -2.82
C ILE A 81 -4.54 1.09 -1.50
N LEU A 82 -5.87 1.09 -1.45
CA LEU A 82 -6.67 0.65 -0.30
C LEU A 82 -7.42 -0.63 -0.70
N ASP A 83 -6.84 -1.79 -0.38
CA ASP A 83 -7.44 -3.11 -0.67
C ASP A 83 -7.69 -3.92 0.61
N PRO A 84 -8.51 -3.41 1.56
CA PRO A 84 -8.81 -4.15 2.78
C PRO A 84 -9.55 -5.45 2.44
N PRO A 85 -9.36 -6.52 3.23
CA PRO A 85 -10.16 -7.74 3.10
C PRO A 85 -11.65 -7.40 3.23
N ALA A 86 -12.54 -8.27 2.73
CA ALA A 86 -13.98 -8.02 2.75
C ALA A 86 -14.53 -7.75 4.17
N PHE A 87 -14.57 -6.47 4.57
CA PHE A 87 -15.02 -5.98 5.87
C PHE A 87 -16.57 -5.86 5.91
N ALA A 88 -17.27 -6.95 5.56
CA ALA A 88 -18.74 -7.00 5.60
C ALA A 88 -19.35 -7.10 7.01
N LYS A 89 -18.61 -6.80 8.10
CA LYS A 89 -19.16 -6.83 9.48
C LYS A 89 -18.93 -5.55 10.31
N HIS A 90 -18.10 -4.61 9.87
CA HIS A 90 -17.88 -3.36 10.61
C HIS A 90 -17.94 -2.12 9.70
N HIS A 91 -19.10 -1.94 9.08
CA HIS A 91 -19.52 -0.70 8.39
C HIS A 91 -19.50 0.56 9.28
N LYS A 92 -19.13 0.44 10.56
CA LYS A 92 -19.11 1.52 11.56
C LYS A 92 -17.85 2.37 11.54
N VAL A 93 -16.71 1.86 11.04
CA VAL A 93 -15.45 2.63 11.04
C VAL A 93 -15.34 3.53 9.81
N LEU A 94 -15.82 3.06 8.65
CA LEU A 94 -15.87 3.86 7.41
C LEU A 94 -16.93 4.97 7.45
N GLY A 95 -18.05 4.75 8.18
CA GLY A 95 -19.10 5.76 8.34
C GLY A 95 -18.63 7.03 9.06
N ASN A 96 -17.69 6.91 10.01
CA ASN A 96 -17.13 8.07 10.71
C ASN A 96 -16.05 8.80 9.89
N ALA A 97 -15.31 8.10 9.01
CA ALA A 97 -14.31 8.72 8.14
C ALA A 97 -14.96 9.56 7.02
N MET A 98 -16.13 9.14 6.51
CA MET A 98 -16.86 9.89 5.47
C MET A 98 -17.53 11.18 5.96
N GLN A 99 -17.75 11.37 7.27
CA GLN A 99 -18.29 12.62 7.80
C GLN A 99 -17.27 13.77 7.84
N GLY A 100 -15.96 13.46 7.84
CA GLY A 100 -14.89 14.48 7.81
C GLY A 100 -14.77 15.22 6.49
N TYR A 101 -15.11 14.57 5.37
CA TYR A 101 -15.02 15.17 4.02
C TYR A 101 -16.18 16.11 3.67
N LYS A 102 -17.23 16.20 4.51
CA LYS A 102 -18.41 17.05 4.24
C LYS A 102 -18.31 18.46 4.86
N ARG A 103 -17.15 18.83 5.42
CA ARG A 103 -16.91 20.13 6.08
C ARG A 103 -15.67 20.88 5.58
N LEU A 104 -15.22 20.60 4.35
CA LEU A 104 -14.38 21.51 3.59
C LEU A 104 -15.21 22.07 2.42
#